data_AF-A0A3M1PCH8-F1
#
_entry.id   AF-A0A3M1PCH8-F1
#
_cell.length_a   1.000
_cell.length_b   1.000
_cell.length_c   1.000
_cell.angle_alpha   90.00
_cell.angle_beta   90.00
_cell.angle_gamma   90.00
#
_symmetry.space_group_name_H-M   'P 1'
#
loop_
_entity.id
_entity.type
_entity.pdbx_description
1 polymer ?
#
loop_
_entity_poly.entity_id
_entity_poly.type
_entity_poly.pdbx_seq_one_letter_code
_entity_poly.pdbx_strand_id
1 'polypeptide(L)'
;MDAAGTIESSFQKLLAVVREEPGTERVMREAKQVVTRLFDLDRLAQQVMPQTWPELSVSQRLAFRDALGTSLAKKISRELLRGDTGTLHLESRDVREKFARLSFALAGKNASDLTAFMIKESDGVWRISNVLVGEQSLVRHYYQLCENILGEYSFPYLIAELRDDGFIVLEDFEDDKVGKLPRGWRWKSKDNKKRKPYVVKEENGNKYLAATDEGESVILAKDIKWDIKKYPYISFRWRAHELPKGGDERYGRTVDSAAGIY
;
A
#
# COMPACT_ATOMS: atom_id res chain seq x y z
N MET A 1 -12.71 -20.91 -19.48
CA MET A 1 -12.45 -21.63 -18.22
C MET A 1 -13.57 -21.25 -17.27
N ASP A 2 -14.17 -22.19 -16.55
CA ASP A 2 -15.22 -21.86 -15.59
C ASP A 2 -14.65 -21.23 -14.30
N ALA A 3 -15.52 -20.59 -13.52
CA ALA A 3 -15.12 -19.81 -12.35
C ALA A 3 -14.46 -20.70 -11.27
N ALA A 4 -14.98 -21.90 -11.04
CA ALA A 4 -14.49 -22.84 -10.04
C ALA A 4 -13.11 -23.42 -10.43
N GLY A 5 -12.94 -23.91 -11.67
CA GLY A 5 -11.67 -24.48 -12.11
C GLY A 5 -10.54 -23.46 -12.11
N THR A 6 -10.84 -22.17 -12.28
CA THR A 6 -9.84 -21.10 -12.17
C THR A 6 -9.32 -20.93 -10.74
N ILE A 7 -10.20 -21.03 -9.72
CA ILE A 7 -9.81 -20.98 -8.30
C ILE A 7 -9.02 -22.22 -7.92
N GLU A 8 -9.55 -23.41 -8.21
CA GLU A 8 -8.92 -24.68 -7.85
C GLU A 8 -7.53 -24.82 -8.46
N SER A 9 -7.37 -24.55 -9.76
CA SER A 9 -6.07 -24.63 -10.43
C SER A 9 -5.04 -23.65 -9.85
N SER A 10 -5.45 -22.41 -9.55
CA SER A 10 -4.58 -21.40 -8.95
C SER A 10 -4.18 -21.78 -7.52
N PHE A 11 -5.12 -22.33 -6.74
CA PHE A 11 -4.86 -22.84 -5.40
C PHE A 11 -3.87 -24.02 -5.41
N GLN A 12 -4.11 -25.02 -6.27
CA GLN A 12 -3.23 -26.18 -6.38
C GLN A 12 -1.82 -25.79 -6.85
N LYS A 13 -1.71 -24.86 -7.80
CA LYS A 13 -0.41 -24.34 -8.25
C LYS A 13 0.36 -23.69 -7.11
N LEU A 14 -0.29 -22.82 -6.33
CA LEU A 14 0.34 -22.16 -5.19
C LEU A 14 0.72 -23.18 -4.09
N LEU A 15 -0.17 -24.13 -3.78
CA LEU A 15 0.10 -25.17 -2.79
C LEU A 15 1.30 -26.04 -3.18
N ALA A 16 1.46 -26.37 -4.47
CA ALA A 16 2.63 -27.09 -4.96
C ALA A 16 3.92 -26.29 -4.73
N VAL A 17 3.94 -25.00 -5.08
CA VAL A 17 5.11 -24.13 -4.85
C VAL A 17 5.44 -24.01 -3.36
N VAL A 18 4.44 -23.89 -2.49
CA VAL A 18 4.63 -23.85 -1.03
C VAL A 18 5.25 -25.14 -0.49
N ARG A 19 4.87 -26.29 -1.05
CA ARG A 19 5.39 -27.61 -0.63
C ARG A 19 6.81 -27.86 -1.15
N GLU A 20 7.13 -27.38 -2.35
CA GLU A 20 8.47 -27.51 -2.95
C GLU A 20 9.49 -26.59 -2.27
N GLU A 21 9.13 -25.33 -2.02
CA GLU A 21 10.04 -24.28 -1.56
C GLU A 21 9.42 -23.44 -0.42
N PRO A 22 9.19 -24.03 0.76
CA PRO A 22 8.51 -23.34 1.86
C PRO A 22 9.31 -22.11 2.32
N GLY A 23 8.61 -20.97 2.45
CA GLY A 23 9.17 -19.73 3.00
C GLY A 23 10.06 -18.93 2.05
N THR A 24 10.15 -19.30 0.77
CA THR A 24 10.98 -18.57 -0.19
C THR A 24 10.28 -17.35 -0.81
N GLU A 25 11.06 -16.46 -1.42
CA GLU A 25 10.52 -15.37 -2.24
C GLU A 25 9.68 -15.87 -3.41
N ARG A 26 9.93 -17.10 -3.90
CA ARG A 26 9.15 -17.74 -4.97
C ARG A 26 7.70 -17.94 -4.53
N VAL A 27 7.46 -18.39 -3.30
CA VAL A 27 6.11 -18.52 -2.72
C VAL A 27 5.39 -17.18 -2.72
N MET A 28 6.05 -16.13 -2.22
CA MET A 28 5.44 -14.80 -2.17
C MET A 28 5.14 -14.24 -3.57
N ARG A 29 6.02 -14.50 -4.54
CA ARG A 29 5.81 -14.09 -5.93
C ARG A 29 4.61 -14.81 -6.55
N GLU A 30 4.50 -16.12 -6.36
CA GLU A 30 3.37 -16.92 -6.85
C GLU A 30 2.06 -16.51 -6.17
N ALA A 31 2.07 -16.30 -4.85
CA ALA A 31 0.89 -15.82 -4.12
C ALA A 31 0.42 -14.46 -4.62
N LYS A 32 1.33 -13.52 -4.89
CA LYS A 32 0.99 -12.23 -5.50
C LYS A 32 0.36 -12.41 -6.88
N GLN A 33 0.91 -13.29 -7.72
CA GLN A 33 0.32 -13.58 -9.04
C GLN A 33 -1.09 -14.17 -8.94
N VAL A 34 -1.31 -15.11 -8.01
CA VAL A 34 -2.63 -15.67 -7.74
C VAL A 34 -3.60 -14.57 -7.31
N VAL A 35 -3.20 -13.70 -6.38
CA VAL A 35 -4.04 -12.59 -5.92
C VAL A 35 -4.38 -11.64 -7.06
N THR A 36 -3.40 -11.18 -7.83
CA THR A 36 -3.60 -10.28 -8.97
C THR A 36 -4.45 -10.88 -10.07
N ARG A 37 -4.44 -12.21 -10.25
CA ARG A 37 -5.23 -12.91 -11.25
C ARG A 37 -6.66 -13.19 -10.78
N LEU A 38 -6.83 -13.62 -9.54
CA LEU A 38 -8.13 -14.09 -9.05
C LEU A 38 -8.98 -12.96 -8.49
N PHE A 39 -8.41 -11.96 -7.84
CA PHE A 39 -9.17 -10.96 -7.11
C PHE A 39 -9.41 -9.70 -7.95
N ASP A 40 -10.59 -9.11 -7.77
CA ASP A 40 -10.90 -7.75 -8.23
C ASP A 40 -10.43 -6.78 -7.14
N LEU A 41 -9.15 -6.44 -7.18
CA LEU A 41 -8.53 -5.58 -6.16
C LEU A 41 -9.09 -4.16 -6.19
N ASP A 42 -9.55 -3.66 -7.34
CA ASP A 42 -10.11 -2.30 -7.46
C ASP A 42 -11.48 -2.22 -6.80
N ARG A 43 -12.36 -3.22 -7.01
CA ARG A 43 -13.64 -3.31 -6.29
C ARG A 43 -13.43 -3.57 -4.81
N LEU A 44 -12.53 -4.49 -4.45
CA LEU A 44 -12.23 -4.75 -3.03
C LEU A 44 -11.76 -3.48 -2.34
N ALA A 45 -10.87 -2.70 -2.96
CA ALA A 45 -10.39 -1.48 -2.37
C ALA A 45 -11.49 -0.44 -2.16
N GLN A 46 -12.42 -0.31 -3.12
CA GLN A 46 -13.61 0.53 -2.97
C GLN A 46 -14.52 0.08 -1.82
N GLN A 47 -14.72 -1.22 -1.66
CA GLN A 47 -15.56 -1.78 -0.58
C GLN A 47 -14.90 -1.69 0.79
N VAL A 48 -13.57 -1.76 0.85
CA VAL A 48 -12.77 -1.70 2.08
C VAL A 48 -12.60 -0.27 2.59
N MET A 49 -12.59 0.74 1.71
CA MET A 49 -12.48 2.15 2.11
C MET A 49 -13.52 3.03 1.41
N PRO A 50 -14.83 2.79 1.58
CA PRO A 50 -15.86 3.45 0.77
C PRO A 50 -15.88 4.97 0.94
N GLN A 51 -15.54 5.48 2.13
CA GLN A 51 -15.53 6.92 2.42
C GLN A 51 -14.24 7.59 1.95
N THR A 52 -13.08 6.95 2.16
CA THR A 52 -11.77 7.53 1.82
C THR A 52 -11.41 7.36 0.35
N TRP A 53 -11.85 6.28 -0.30
CA TRP A 53 -11.47 5.95 -1.68
C TRP A 53 -11.72 7.05 -2.72
N PRO A 54 -12.88 7.75 -2.71
CA PRO A 54 -13.13 8.84 -3.64
C PRO A 54 -12.15 10.01 -3.51
N GLU A 55 -11.60 10.24 -2.33
CA GLU A 55 -10.68 11.36 -2.02
C GLU A 55 -9.23 11.07 -2.38
N LEU A 56 -8.88 9.80 -2.58
CA LEU A 56 -7.54 9.37 -2.96
C LEU A 56 -7.21 9.78 -4.40
N SER A 57 -5.99 10.25 -4.59
CA SER A 57 -5.39 10.43 -5.91
C SER A 57 -5.14 9.08 -6.60
N VAL A 58 -4.87 9.11 -7.91
CA VAL A 58 -4.66 7.89 -8.73
C VAL A 58 -3.53 7.02 -8.18
N SER A 59 -2.41 7.63 -7.86
CA SER A 59 -1.25 7.01 -7.21
C SER A 59 -1.56 6.43 -5.84
N GLN A 60 -2.26 7.15 -4.97
CA GLN A 60 -2.68 6.65 -3.67
C GLN A 60 -3.60 5.42 -3.82
N ARG A 61 -4.50 5.41 -4.81
CA ARG A 61 -5.32 4.25 -5.14
C ARG A 61 -4.47 3.07 -5.60
N LEU A 62 -3.48 3.30 -6.46
CA LEU A 62 -2.55 2.27 -6.92
C LEU A 62 -1.71 1.70 -5.77
N ALA A 63 -1.17 2.56 -4.90
CA ALA A 63 -0.40 2.18 -3.72
C ALA A 63 -1.23 1.34 -2.75
N PHE A 64 -2.48 1.73 -2.49
CA PHE A 64 -3.38 0.95 -1.66
C PHE A 64 -3.74 -0.39 -2.30
N ARG A 65 -4.00 -0.42 -3.61
CA ARG A 65 -4.31 -1.66 -4.33
C ARG A 65 -3.16 -2.67 -4.24
N ASP A 66 -1.92 -2.21 -4.44
CA ASP A 66 -0.73 -3.03 -4.30
C ASP A 66 -0.51 -3.50 -2.85
N ALA A 67 -0.71 -2.61 -1.88
CA ALA A 67 -0.60 -2.93 -0.46
C ALA A 67 -1.64 -3.98 -0.01
N LEU A 68 -2.91 -3.81 -0.41
CA LEU A 68 -3.98 -4.77 -0.14
C LEU A 68 -3.68 -6.13 -0.80
N GLY A 69 -3.27 -6.13 -2.06
CA GLY A 69 -2.87 -7.35 -2.77
C GLY A 69 -1.69 -8.06 -2.10
N THR A 70 -0.70 -7.30 -1.65
CA THR A 70 0.46 -7.82 -0.90
C THR A 70 0.03 -8.42 0.45
N SER A 71 -0.84 -7.74 1.19
CA SER A 71 -1.37 -8.23 2.47
C SER A 71 -2.14 -9.54 2.30
N LEU A 72 -2.99 -9.62 1.27
CA LEU A 72 -3.70 -10.84 0.89
C LEU A 72 -2.75 -11.98 0.54
N ALA A 73 -1.74 -11.72 -0.29
CA ALA A 73 -0.75 -12.72 -0.67
C ALA A 73 0.03 -13.25 0.55
N LYS A 74 0.43 -12.36 1.47
CA LYS A 74 1.07 -12.72 2.75
C LYS A 74 0.14 -13.57 3.62
N LYS A 75 -1.14 -13.22 3.73
CA LYS A 75 -2.12 -13.99 4.51
C LYS A 75 -2.32 -15.40 3.95
N ILE A 76 -2.55 -15.52 2.64
CA ILE A 76 -2.70 -16.81 1.96
C ILE A 76 -1.44 -17.66 2.14
N SER A 77 -0.25 -17.10 1.89
CA SER A 77 1.02 -17.82 2.03
C SER A 77 1.23 -18.32 3.46
N ARG A 78 0.94 -17.49 4.48
CA ARG A 78 1.05 -17.89 5.89
C ARG A 78 0.12 -19.03 6.25
N GLU A 79 -1.12 -19.01 5.78
CA GLU A 79 -2.06 -20.11 6.04
C GLU A 79 -1.58 -21.41 5.39
N LEU A 80 -1.12 -21.37 4.14
CA LEU A 80 -0.61 -22.56 3.45
C LEU A 80 0.69 -23.11 4.08
N LEU A 81 1.56 -22.23 4.58
CA LEU A 81 2.82 -22.62 5.24
C LEU A 81 2.61 -23.30 6.60
N ARG A 82 1.46 -23.14 7.26
CA ARG A 82 1.15 -23.88 8.49
C ARG A 82 1.09 -25.39 8.26
N GLY A 83 0.96 -25.85 7.01
CA GLY A 83 1.02 -27.27 6.65
C GLY A 83 -0.25 -28.05 6.97
N ASP A 84 -1.21 -27.43 7.64
CA ASP A 84 -2.51 -28.03 7.95
C ASP A 84 -3.47 -28.01 6.75
N THR A 85 -3.12 -27.31 5.66
CA THR A 85 -3.97 -27.12 4.49
C THR A 85 -3.71 -28.17 3.39
N GLY A 86 -4.75 -28.93 3.08
CA GLY A 86 -4.82 -29.92 2.03
C GLY A 86 -5.51 -29.41 0.76
N THR A 87 -6.30 -30.27 0.13
CA THR A 87 -6.97 -30.01 -1.14
C THR A 87 -8.25 -29.18 -0.95
N LEU A 88 -8.50 -28.29 -1.92
CA LEU A 88 -9.74 -27.54 -2.04
C LEU A 88 -10.73 -28.34 -2.88
N HIS A 89 -11.95 -28.56 -2.39
CA HIS A 89 -13.01 -29.29 -3.08
C HIS A 89 -14.26 -28.43 -3.21
N LEU A 90 -14.75 -28.21 -4.43
CA LEU A 90 -16.02 -27.52 -4.64
C LEU A 90 -17.20 -28.32 -4.08
N GLU A 91 -17.94 -27.71 -3.15
CA GLU A 91 -19.16 -28.30 -2.56
C GLU A 91 -20.43 -27.80 -3.24
N SER A 92 -20.50 -26.51 -3.55
CA SER A 92 -21.68 -25.93 -4.19
C SER A 92 -21.34 -24.79 -5.13
N ARG A 93 -22.19 -24.65 -6.16
CA ARG A 93 -22.10 -23.58 -7.16
C ARG A 93 -23.47 -22.94 -7.38
N ASP A 94 -23.53 -21.62 -7.23
CA ASP A 94 -24.62 -20.77 -7.76
C ASP A 94 -23.99 -19.79 -8.74
N VAL A 95 -24.14 -20.05 -10.04
CA VAL A 95 -23.55 -19.24 -11.11
C VAL A 95 -24.68 -18.62 -11.93
N ARG A 96 -24.67 -17.30 -12.00
CA ARG A 96 -25.54 -16.46 -12.82
C ARG A 96 -24.72 -15.78 -13.91
N GLU A 97 -25.37 -14.99 -14.76
CA GLU A 97 -24.72 -14.35 -15.91
C GLU A 97 -23.48 -13.52 -15.53
N LYS A 98 -23.57 -12.74 -14.44
CA LYS A 98 -22.52 -11.79 -14.01
C LYS A 98 -22.02 -12.00 -12.58
N PHE A 99 -22.58 -12.98 -11.87
CA PHE A 99 -22.27 -13.24 -10.46
C PHE A 99 -22.15 -14.74 -10.21
N ALA A 100 -21.21 -15.14 -9.37
CA ALA A 100 -21.10 -16.52 -8.90
C ALA A 100 -20.83 -16.55 -7.39
N ARG A 101 -21.44 -17.52 -6.72
CA ARG A 101 -21.12 -17.92 -5.36
C ARG A 101 -20.65 -19.37 -5.40
N LEU A 102 -19.43 -19.59 -4.95
CA LEU A 102 -18.78 -20.91 -4.94
C LEU A 102 -18.36 -21.24 -3.51
N SER A 103 -18.83 -22.36 -2.98
CA SER A 103 -18.43 -22.86 -1.66
C SER A 103 -17.49 -24.05 -1.83
N PHE A 104 -16.41 -24.04 -1.07
CA PHE A 104 -15.37 -25.05 -1.10
C PHE A 104 -15.10 -25.57 0.30
N ALA A 105 -15.06 -26.90 0.44
CA ALA A 105 -14.47 -27.56 1.58
C ALA A 105 -12.95 -27.54 1.44
N LEU A 106 -12.27 -27.22 2.53
CA LEU A 106 -10.82 -27.25 2.61
C LEU A 106 -10.43 -28.46 3.44
N ALA A 107 -9.80 -29.46 2.81
CA ALA A 107 -9.29 -30.60 3.56
C ALA A 107 -8.13 -30.13 4.46
N GLY A 108 -8.14 -30.48 5.74
CA GLY A 108 -7.07 -30.05 6.65
C GLY A 108 -7.45 -30.09 8.12
N LYS A 109 -6.45 -30.08 8.99
CA LYS A 109 -6.69 -29.98 10.44
C LYS A 109 -7.07 -28.54 10.77
N ASN A 110 -8.22 -28.32 11.39
CA ASN A 110 -8.77 -26.98 11.68
C ASN A 110 -8.97 -26.09 10.44
N ALA A 111 -9.11 -26.70 9.26
CA ALA A 111 -9.41 -25.94 8.05
C ALA A 111 -10.85 -25.41 8.10
N SER A 112 -11.02 -24.16 7.67
CA SER A 112 -12.33 -23.52 7.56
C SER A 112 -12.77 -23.51 6.10
N ASP A 113 -14.05 -23.77 5.87
CA ASP A 113 -14.64 -23.72 4.54
C ASP A 113 -14.55 -22.31 3.95
N LEU A 114 -14.43 -22.27 2.62
CA LEU A 114 -14.23 -21.04 1.87
C LEU A 114 -15.45 -20.79 0.97
N THR A 115 -16.04 -19.61 1.06
CA THR A 115 -17.04 -19.16 0.08
C THR A 115 -16.48 -17.97 -0.71
N ALA A 116 -16.28 -18.16 -2.01
CA ALA A 116 -15.88 -17.11 -2.93
C ALA A 116 -17.12 -16.48 -3.60
N PHE A 117 -17.18 -15.16 -3.54
CA PHE A 117 -18.12 -14.33 -4.28
C PHE A 117 -17.39 -13.76 -5.47
N MET A 118 -17.86 -14.02 -6.68
CA MET A 118 -17.21 -13.62 -7.90
C MET A 118 -18.13 -12.81 -8.79
N ILE A 119 -17.53 -11.90 -9.54
CA ILE A 119 -18.19 -11.09 -10.54
C ILE A 119 -17.50 -11.35 -11.89
N LYS A 120 -18.30 -11.41 -12.95
CA LYS A 120 -17.79 -11.53 -14.31
C LYS A 120 -17.52 -10.13 -14.84
N GLU A 121 -16.25 -9.84 -15.09
CA GLU A 121 -15.81 -8.57 -15.66
C GLU A 121 -16.24 -8.43 -17.13
N SER A 122 -16.14 -7.22 -17.68
CA SER A 122 -16.54 -6.91 -19.05
C SER A 122 -15.76 -7.69 -20.12
N ASP A 123 -14.54 -8.10 -19.80
CA ASP A 123 -13.69 -8.99 -20.60
C ASP A 123 -14.11 -10.48 -20.52
N GLY A 124 -15.14 -10.78 -19.73
CA GLY A 124 -15.66 -12.13 -19.51
C GLY A 124 -14.91 -12.94 -18.44
N VAL A 125 -13.90 -12.37 -17.78
CA VAL A 125 -13.11 -13.03 -16.75
C VAL A 125 -13.82 -12.97 -15.41
N TRP A 126 -13.86 -14.09 -14.70
CA TRP A 126 -14.37 -14.15 -13.33
C TRP A 126 -13.33 -13.67 -12.33
N ARG A 127 -13.70 -12.71 -11.48
CA ARG A 127 -12.85 -12.17 -10.42
C ARG A 127 -13.56 -12.26 -9.08
N ILE A 128 -12.82 -12.62 -8.04
CA ILE A 128 -13.26 -12.68 -6.65
C ILE A 128 -13.46 -11.24 -6.15
N SER A 129 -14.70 -10.93 -5.77
CA SER A 129 -15.09 -9.66 -5.17
C SER A 129 -15.21 -9.74 -3.64
N ASN A 130 -15.34 -10.94 -3.07
CA ASN A 130 -15.24 -11.16 -1.62
C ASN A 130 -14.96 -12.65 -1.34
N VAL A 131 -14.41 -12.93 -0.17
CA VAL A 131 -14.24 -14.29 0.35
C VAL A 131 -14.73 -14.34 1.79
N LEU A 132 -15.49 -15.38 2.12
CA LEU A 132 -15.73 -15.80 3.49
C LEU A 132 -14.83 -16.99 3.80
N VAL A 133 -14.16 -16.97 4.95
CA VAL A 133 -13.46 -18.12 5.53
C VAL A 133 -14.15 -18.44 6.85
N GLY A 134 -14.88 -19.56 6.88
CA GLY A 134 -15.94 -19.76 7.89
C GLY A 134 -16.92 -18.59 7.86
N GLU A 135 -17.10 -17.93 9.01
CA GLU A 135 -17.98 -16.76 9.14
C GLU A 135 -17.26 -15.41 8.86
N GLN A 136 -15.94 -15.43 8.66
CA GLN A 136 -15.15 -14.21 8.54
C GLN A 136 -15.12 -13.69 7.10
N SER A 137 -15.65 -12.49 6.89
CA SER A 137 -15.60 -11.78 5.61
C SER A 137 -14.29 -11.04 5.44
N LEU A 138 -13.61 -11.28 4.31
CA LEU A 138 -12.40 -10.59 3.89
C LEU A 138 -12.63 -9.08 3.80
N VAL A 139 -13.69 -8.65 3.11
CA VAL A 139 -14.05 -7.22 2.98
C VAL A 139 -14.27 -6.60 4.36
N ARG A 140 -15.04 -7.26 5.24
CA ARG A 140 -15.31 -6.74 6.60
C ARG A 140 -14.04 -6.63 7.44
N HIS A 141 -13.16 -7.64 7.35
CA HIS A 141 -11.89 -7.67 8.06
C HIS A 141 -11.00 -6.49 7.66
N TYR A 142 -10.79 -6.29 6.35
CA TYR A 142 -9.95 -5.19 5.88
C TYR A 142 -10.61 -3.82 6.08
N TYR A 143 -11.93 -3.72 5.95
CA TYR A 143 -12.66 -2.50 6.28
C TYR A 143 -12.37 -2.07 7.73
N GLN A 144 -12.56 -2.98 8.70
CA GLN A 144 -12.30 -2.68 10.11
C GLN A 144 -10.82 -2.31 10.35
N LEU A 145 -9.89 -3.03 9.72
CA LEU A 145 -8.46 -2.73 9.82
C LEU A 145 -8.15 -1.33 9.31
N CYS A 146 -8.66 -0.95 8.13
CA CYS A 146 -8.42 0.34 7.53
C CYS A 146 -9.04 1.47 8.36
N GLU A 147 -10.30 1.31 8.80
CA GLU A 147 -10.98 2.31 9.65
C GLU A 147 -10.25 2.52 10.98
N ASN A 148 -9.83 1.43 11.64
CA ASN A 148 -9.08 1.52 12.89
C ASN A 148 -7.77 2.29 12.69
N ILE A 149 -7.03 1.99 11.63
CA ILE A 149 -5.75 2.65 11.36
C ILE A 149 -5.97 4.12 10.97
N LEU A 150 -6.90 4.41 10.05
CA LEU A 150 -7.14 5.78 9.57
C LEU A 150 -7.78 6.69 10.63
N GLY A 151 -8.43 6.11 11.65
CA GLY A 151 -8.93 6.86 12.81
C GLY A 151 -7.82 7.47 13.68
N GLU A 152 -6.63 6.88 13.69
CA GLU A 152 -5.52 7.28 14.57
C GLU A 152 -4.28 7.75 13.80
N TYR A 153 -3.98 7.11 12.68
CA TYR A 153 -2.74 7.25 11.92
C TYR A 153 -2.99 7.71 10.48
N SER A 154 -1.90 7.99 9.77
CA SER A 154 -1.95 8.50 8.40
C SER A 154 -2.12 7.40 7.35
N PHE A 155 -2.54 7.78 6.14
CA PHE A 155 -2.62 6.86 5.00
C PHE A 155 -1.28 6.18 4.67
N PRO A 156 -0.11 6.87 4.68
CA PRO A 156 1.18 6.19 4.58
C PRO A 156 1.40 5.08 5.62
N TYR A 157 0.96 5.29 6.87
CA TYR A 157 1.01 4.27 7.91
C TYR A 157 0.15 3.05 7.54
N LEU A 158 -1.09 3.27 7.06
CA LEU A 158 -1.94 2.19 6.57
C LEU A 158 -1.27 1.37 5.46
N ILE A 159 -0.64 2.03 4.49
CA ILE A 159 0.10 1.35 3.42
C ILE A 159 1.22 0.48 4.01
N ALA A 160 2.00 1.02 4.95
CA ALA A 160 3.07 0.28 5.61
C ALA A 160 2.55 -0.92 6.41
N GLU A 161 1.44 -0.79 7.13
CA GLU A 161 0.84 -1.90 7.89
C GLU A 161 0.29 -3.01 6.99
N LEU A 162 -0.30 -2.67 5.85
CA LEU A 162 -0.79 -3.65 4.89
C LEU A 162 0.36 -4.40 4.21
N ARG A 163 1.41 -3.66 3.83
CA ARG A 163 2.60 -4.22 3.16
C ARG A 163 3.47 -5.00 4.12
N ASP A 164 3.60 -4.54 5.36
CA ASP A 164 4.45 -5.11 6.40
C ASP A 164 5.92 -5.22 5.92
N ASP A 165 6.44 -4.12 5.35
CA ASP A 165 7.80 -4.03 4.78
C ASP A 165 8.83 -3.52 5.81
N GLY A 166 8.40 -3.19 7.04
CA GLY A 166 9.28 -2.72 8.12
C GLY A 166 9.66 -1.24 8.06
N PHE A 167 9.11 -0.47 7.12
CA PHE A 167 9.28 0.98 7.04
C PHE A 167 8.03 1.68 6.48
N ILE A 168 7.95 3.00 6.67
CA ILE A 168 6.89 3.86 6.12
C ILE A 168 7.52 4.83 5.13
N VAL A 169 6.93 4.94 3.93
CA VAL A 169 7.25 6.04 3.01
C VAL A 169 6.41 7.26 3.40
N LEU A 170 6.99 8.20 4.15
CA LEU A 170 6.29 9.40 4.61
C LEU A 170 6.10 10.45 3.49
N GLU A 171 7.02 10.48 2.54
CA GLU A 171 7.02 11.36 1.37
C GLU A 171 7.99 10.86 0.29
N ASP A 172 7.55 10.87 -0.96
CA ASP A 172 8.38 10.63 -2.15
C ASP A 172 8.18 11.70 -3.25
N PHE A 173 7.22 12.63 -3.08
CA PHE A 173 6.88 13.70 -4.01
C PHE A 173 6.41 13.26 -5.41
N GLU A 174 6.21 11.96 -5.65
CA GLU A 174 5.91 11.42 -6.98
C GLU A 174 4.55 11.90 -7.49
N ASP A 175 3.64 12.21 -6.58
CA ASP A 175 2.30 12.71 -6.86
C ASP A 175 2.23 14.21 -7.07
N ASP A 176 3.32 14.90 -6.80
CA ASP A 176 3.34 16.35 -6.82
C ASP A 176 3.65 16.91 -8.20
N LYS A 177 3.16 18.14 -8.40
CA LYS A 177 3.37 18.88 -9.63
C LYS A 177 4.71 19.60 -9.60
N VAL A 178 5.56 19.32 -10.60
CA VAL A 178 6.82 20.04 -10.81
C VAL A 178 6.57 21.55 -10.89
N GLY A 179 7.43 22.33 -10.21
CA GLY A 179 7.34 23.78 -10.10
C GLY A 179 6.31 24.29 -9.09
N LYS A 180 5.68 23.40 -8.31
CA LYS A 180 4.72 23.76 -7.26
C LYS A 180 5.19 23.29 -5.88
N LEU A 181 4.55 23.81 -4.84
CA LEU A 181 4.69 23.28 -3.49
C LEU A 181 4.10 21.86 -3.45
N PRO A 182 4.77 20.90 -2.77
CA PRO A 182 4.19 19.59 -2.50
C PRO A 182 2.82 19.67 -1.80
N ARG A 183 1.95 18.71 -2.09
CA ARG A 183 0.63 18.60 -1.47
C ARG A 183 0.77 18.31 0.03
N GLY A 184 -0.02 19.00 0.85
CA GLY A 184 -0.04 18.80 2.30
C GLY A 184 1.12 19.45 3.05
N TRP A 185 2.13 19.98 2.35
CA TRP A 185 3.17 20.79 2.95
C TRP A 185 2.72 22.25 3.09
N ARG A 186 3.06 22.87 4.21
CA ARG A 186 2.65 24.25 4.53
C ARG A 186 3.80 24.98 5.22
N TRP A 187 3.91 26.27 4.92
CA TRP A 187 4.80 27.17 5.67
C TRP A 187 4.09 27.76 6.90
N LYS A 188 4.87 28.21 7.87
CA LYS A 188 4.34 28.92 9.03
C LYS A 188 3.70 30.25 8.59
N SER A 189 2.61 30.64 9.24
CA SER A 189 1.87 31.87 8.92
C SER A 189 2.74 33.13 8.96
N LYS A 190 3.71 33.19 9.87
CA LYS A 190 4.70 34.28 9.98
C LYS A 190 5.53 34.49 8.70
N ASP A 191 5.67 33.44 7.87
CA ASP A 191 6.49 33.49 6.66
C ASP A 191 5.66 33.83 5.42
N ASN A 192 4.34 34.07 5.53
CA ASN A 192 3.44 34.29 4.38
C ASN A 192 3.88 35.39 3.41
N LYS A 193 4.55 36.43 3.90
CA LYS A 193 5.01 37.57 3.08
C LYS A 193 6.40 37.35 2.45
N LYS A 194 7.12 36.30 2.86
CA LYS A 194 8.46 35.97 2.37
C LYS A 194 8.39 35.27 1.02
N ARG A 195 9.45 35.41 0.22
CA ARG A 195 9.64 34.58 -0.97
C ARG A 195 9.67 33.10 -0.57
N LYS A 196 9.02 32.23 -1.34
CA LYS A 196 8.93 30.79 -1.03
C LYS A 196 10.04 30.04 -1.79
N PRO A 197 11.05 29.51 -1.10
CA PRO A 197 12.20 28.90 -1.78
C PRO A 197 11.92 27.47 -2.26
N TYR A 198 10.79 26.87 -1.88
CA TYR A 198 10.50 25.45 -2.04
C TYR A 198 9.64 25.17 -3.28
N VAL A 199 10.14 24.30 -4.17
CA VAL A 199 9.39 23.77 -5.32
C VAL A 199 9.74 22.31 -5.55
N VAL A 200 8.78 21.53 -6.05
CA VAL A 200 9.07 20.20 -6.58
C VAL A 200 9.85 20.33 -7.88
N LYS A 201 10.95 19.59 -7.99
CA LYS A 201 11.71 19.40 -9.22
C LYS A 201 11.71 17.92 -9.58
N GLU A 202 12.10 17.64 -10.81
CA GLU A 202 12.27 16.29 -11.31
C GLU A 202 13.67 16.18 -11.93
N GLU A 203 14.33 15.07 -11.68
CA GLU A 203 15.59 14.72 -12.34
C GLU A 203 15.59 13.21 -12.61
N ASN A 204 15.85 12.81 -13.86
CA ASN A 204 15.89 11.41 -14.28
C ASN A 204 14.64 10.61 -13.87
N GLY A 205 13.46 11.23 -13.90
CA GLY A 205 12.19 10.62 -13.53
C GLY A 205 11.93 10.46 -12.03
N ASN A 206 12.78 11.00 -11.16
CA ASN A 206 12.56 11.04 -9.72
C ASN A 206 12.23 12.47 -9.27
N LYS A 207 11.08 12.66 -8.62
CA LYS A 207 10.67 13.95 -8.07
C LYS A 207 11.28 14.17 -6.69
N TYR A 208 11.52 15.43 -6.36
CA TYR A 208 12.10 15.82 -5.08
C TYR A 208 11.73 17.27 -4.74
N LEU A 209 11.71 17.58 -3.45
CA LEU A 209 11.61 18.95 -2.97
C LEU A 209 12.97 19.65 -3.12
N ALA A 210 13.01 20.70 -3.93
CA ALA A 210 14.15 21.58 -4.05
C ALA A 210 13.92 22.85 -3.24
N ALA A 211 14.98 23.37 -2.62
CA ALA A 211 15.02 24.68 -1.99
C ALA A 211 16.16 25.51 -2.58
N THR A 212 15.91 26.79 -2.84
CA THR A 212 16.96 27.76 -3.20
C THR A 212 16.87 28.93 -2.24
N ASP A 213 17.87 29.09 -1.39
CA ASP A 213 17.95 30.21 -0.47
C ASP A 213 18.56 31.44 -1.17
N GLU A 214 17.94 32.59 -0.95
CA GLU A 214 18.40 33.92 -1.41
C GLU A 214 18.32 34.94 -0.25
N GLY A 215 18.49 34.47 0.99
CA GLY A 215 18.42 35.26 2.22
C GLY A 215 17.09 35.15 2.97
N GLU A 216 16.30 34.11 2.71
CA GLU A 216 14.93 33.98 3.23
C GLU A 216 14.82 32.78 4.18
N SER A 217 14.59 33.05 5.46
CA SER A 217 14.31 31.98 6.44
C SER A 217 12.83 31.60 6.39
N VAL A 218 12.49 30.52 5.67
CA VAL A 218 11.12 29.99 5.57
C VAL A 218 11.08 28.55 6.04
N ILE A 219 10.24 28.26 7.04
CA ILE A 219 10.04 26.89 7.52
C ILE A 219 8.91 26.24 6.73
N LEU A 220 9.16 25.07 6.16
CA LEU A 220 8.16 24.21 5.53
C LEU A 220 7.94 22.96 6.39
N ALA A 221 6.69 22.58 6.63
CA ALA A 221 6.34 21.42 7.45
C ALA A 221 5.15 20.66 6.86
N LYS A 222 5.09 19.37 7.17
CA LYS A 222 3.96 18.47 6.88
C LYS A 222 3.56 17.76 8.17
N ASP A 223 2.27 17.76 8.45
CA ASP A 223 1.72 17.04 9.60
C ASP A 223 1.41 15.60 9.19
N ILE A 224 2.06 14.62 9.82
CA ILE A 224 1.83 13.19 9.57
C ILE A 224 1.74 12.46 10.91
N LYS A 225 0.78 11.53 11.02
CA LYS A 225 0.62 10.66 12.20
C LYS A 225 1.12 9.24 11.89
N TRP A 226 1.99 8.72 12.74
CA TRP A 226 2.45 7.32 12.72
C TRP A 226 2.80 6.88 14.14
N ASP A 227 2.88 5.57 14.37
CA ASP A 227 3.40 5.03 15.63
C ASP A 227 4.93 5.16 15.68
N ILE A 228 5.43 6.16 16.40
CA ILE A 228 6.86 6.40 16.59
C ILE A 228 7.55 5.31 17.43
N LYS A 229 6.81 4.53 18.23
CA LYS A 229 7.39 3.39 18.96
C LYS A 229 7.68 2.24 18.01
N LYS A 230 6.80 2.03 17.02
CA LYS A 230 6.99 1.02 15.97
C LYS A 230 8.01 1.46 14.92
N TYR A 231 7.99 2.73 14.52
CA TYR A 231 8.90 3.30 13.52
C TYR A 231 9.65 4.51 14.12
N PRO A 232 10.70 4.27 14.94
CA PRO A 232 11.37 5.33 15.72
C PRO A 232 12.41 6.13 14.94
N TYR A 233 12.82 5.65 13.77
CA TYR A 233 13.87 6.29 12.96
C TYR A 233 13.27 6.95 11.72
N ILE A 234 13.68 8.19 11.47
CA ILE A 234 13.36 8.91 10.25
C ILE A 234 14.65 9.01 9.42
N SER A 235 14.53 8.76 8.12
CA SER A 235 15.65 8.85 7.18
C SER A 235 15.24 9.71 5.99
N PHE A 236 16.17 10.53 5.51
CA PHE A 236 15.97 11.42 4.36
C PHE A 236 17.09 11.21 3.35
N ARG A 237 16.74 11.28 2.07
CA ARG A 237 17.72 11.41 0.99
C ARG A 237 17.79 12.87 0.59
N TRP A 238 18.97 13.47 0.71
CA TRP A 238 19.20 14.88 0.37
C TRP A 238 20.55 15.04 -0.34
N ARG A 239 20.72 16.17 -1.04
CA ARG A 239 21.99 16.58 -1.64
C ARG A 239 22.06 18.10 -1.69
N ALA A 240 23.27 18.66 -1.62
CA ALA A 240 23.51 20.07 -1.93
C ALA A 240 23.85 20.23 -3.41
N HIS A 241 23.19 21.17 -4.08
CA HIS A 241 23.51 21.54 -5.47
C HIS A 241 24.61 22.60 -5.55
N GLU A 242 24.55 23.58 -4.63
CA GLU A 242 25.52 24.65 -4.47
C GLU A 242 25.62 24.95 -2.98
N LEU A 243 26.84 25.20 -2.50
CA LEU A 243 27.10 25.60 -1.11
C LEU A 243 27.27 27.13 -1.05
N PRO A 244 26.85 27.79 0.05
CA PRO A 244 27.06 29.22 0.21
C PRO A 244 28.55 29.56 0.18
N LYS A 245 28.93 30.52 -0.67
CA LYS A 245 30.33 30.94 -0.80
C LYS A 245 30.81 31.58 0.49
N GLY A 246 31.86 31.02 1.07
CA GLY A 246 32.44 31.52 2.32
C GLY A 246 31.61 31.22 3.58
N GLY A 247 30.60 30.35 3.49
CA GLY A 247 29.86 29.87 4.65
C GLY A 247 30.77 29.09 5.60
N ASP A 248 30.73 29.44 6.88
CA ASP A 248 31.52 28.80 7.93
C ASP A 248 30.81 28.94 9.28
N GLU A 249 30.20 27.85 9.72
CA GLU A 249 29.42 27.72 10.97
C GLU A 249 30.23 27.99 12.24
N ARG A 250 31.57 28.06 12.17
CA ARG A 250 32.43 28.35 13.33
C ARG A 250 32.44 29.84 13.69
N TYR A 251 32.06 30.71 12.77
CA TYR A 251 32.13 32.16 12.96
C TYR A 251 30.74 32.79 12.78
N GLY A 252 30.22 33.47 13.80
CA GLY A 252 28.85 34.03 13.78
C GLY A 252 28.52 34.98 12.62
N ARG A 253 29.52 35.56 11.94
CA ARG A 253 29.32 36.40 10.75
C ARG A 253 29.14 35.62 9.43
N THR A 254 29.45 34.33 9.43
CA THR A 254 29.36 33.41 8.28
C THR A 254 28.56 32.15 8.63
N VAL A 255 27.90 32.15 9.79
CA VAL A 255 26.88 31.18 10.18
C VAL A 255 25.68 31.44 9.30
N ASP A 256 25.57 30.64 8.25
CA ASP A 256 24.44 30.66 7.33
C ASP A 256 24.08 29.23 6.92
N SER A 257 22.84 28.84 7.19
CA SER A 257 22.32 27.52 6.84
C SER A 257 21.24 27.68 5.77
N ALA A 258 21.55 27.31 4.53
CA ALA A 258 20.60 27.39 3.42
C ALA A 258 19.37 26.46 3.62
N ALA A 259 19.54 25.37 4.37
CA ALA A 259 18.46 24.45 4.74
C ALA A 259 18.81 23.68 6.03
N GLY A 260 17.78 23.38 6.83
CA GLY A 260 17.87 22.47 7.97
C GLY A 260 16.70 21.48 7.94
N ILE A 261 16.98 20.23 8.29
CA ILE A 261 15.97 19.17 8.43
C ILE A 261 15.85 18.88 9.93
N TYR A 262 14.62 18.98 10.44
CA TYR A 262 14.28 18.87 11.86
C TYR A 262 13.19 17.82 12.05
#